data_AF-A0A926BMB5-F1
#
_entry.id   AF-A0A926BMB5-F1
#
_cell.length_a   1.000
_cell.length_b   1.000
_cell.length_c   1.000
_cell.angle_alpha   90.00
_cell.angle_beta   90.00
_cell.angle_gamma   90.00
#
_symmetry.space_group_name_H-M   'P 1'
#
loop_
_entity.id
_entity.type
_entity.pdbx_description
1 polymer ?
#
loop_
_entity_poly.entity_id
_entity_poly.type
_entity_poly.pdbx_seq_one_letter_code
_entity_poly.pdbx_strand_id
1 'polypeptide(L)' 'MEPVSSPPLAPARYDIIGDVHGCLTELNELLAALGYETGTDGLPRHAAGFMPVFVGDLADRGDDSVGVLSLAARL' A
#
# COMPACT_ATOMS: atom_id res chain seq x y z
N MET A 1 41.10 -8.11 1.74
CA MET A 1 39.70 -8.36 1.35
C MET A 1 38.87 -7.48 2.27
N GLU A 2 38.64 -6.23 1.86
CA GLU A 2 37.85 -5.29 2.66
C GLU A 2 36.38 -5.75 2.68
N PRO A 3 35.68 -5.70 3.82
CA PRO A 3 34.26 -6.03 3.85
C PRO A 3 33.50 -4.98 3.04
N VAL A 4 32.70 -5.43 2.06
CA VAL A 4 31.71 -4.56 1.41
C VAL A 4 30.72 -4.12 2.48
N SER A 5 30.86 -2.88 2.94
CA SER A 5 29.86 -2.21 3.77
C SER A 5 28.62 -2.02 2.92
N SER A 6 27.56 -2.78 3.19
CA SER A 6 26.25 -2.50 2.60
C SER A 6 25.77 -1.15 3.13
N PRO A 7 25.21 -0.27 2.28
CA PRO A 7 24.67 1.00 2.76
C PRO A 7 23.63 0.73 3.85
N PRO A 8 23.56 1.58 4.90
CA PRO A 8 22.56 1.42 5.95
C PRO A 8 21.17 1.44 5.32
N LEU A 9 20.39 0.40 5.59
CA LEU A 9 19.00 0.34 5.14
C LEU A 9 18.28 1.54 5.77
N ALA A 10 17.72 2.42 4.95
CA ALA A 10 16.90 3.50 5.45
C ALA A 10 15.77 2.92 6.33
N PRO A 11 15.35 3.59 7.40
CA PRO A 11 14.27 3.09 8.24
C PRO A 11 13.03 2.86 7.38
N ALA A 12 12.38 1.72 7.54
CA ALA A 12 11.14 1.41 6.85
C ALA A 12 10.08 2.46 7.19
N ARG A 13 9.36 2.91 6.17
CA ARG A 13 8.32 3.95 6.27
C ARG A 13 6.97 3.31 6.01
N TYR A 14 5.97 3.69 6.79
CA TYR A 14 4.66 3.06 6.76
C TYR A 14 3.55 4.10 6.77
N ASP A 15 2.51 3.83 5.98
CA ASP A 15 1.22 4.52 6.05
C ASP A 15 0.19 3.57 6.65
N ILE A 16 -0.32 3.93 7.83
CA ILE A 16 -1.27 3.07 8.56
C ILE A 16 -2.68 3.44 8.10
N ILE A 17 -3.36 2.49 7.47
CA ILE A 17 -4.69 2.66 6.88
C ILE A 17 -5.71 1.92 7.74
N GLY A 18 -6.79 2.65 8.07
CA GLY A 18 -7.93 2.16 8.84
C GLY A 18 -8.84 1.19 8.05
N ASP A 19 -10.04 1.00 8.56
CA ASP A 19 -11.07 0.16 7.94
C ASP A 19 -11.38 0.64 6.52
N VAL A 20 -11.39 -0.29 5.57
CA VAL A 20 -11.65 0.01 4.14
C VAL A 20 -13.05 -0.41 3.74
N HIS A 21 -13.58 -1.48 4.32
CA HIS A 21 -14.95 -1.95 4.08
C HIS A 21 -15.34 -2.06 2.60
N GLY A 22 -14.47 -2.64 1.76
CA GLY A 22 -14.77 -2.82 0.33
C GLY A 22 -14.82 -1.53 -0.50
N CYS A 23 -14.44 -0.38 0.07
CA CYS A 23 -14.38 0.91 -0.63
C CYS A 23 -13.11 1.01 -1.50
N LEU A 24 -13.06 0.27 -2.62
CA LEU A 24 -11.89 0.23 -3.51
C LEU A 24 -11.57 1.60 -4.14
N THR A 25 -12.58 2.36 -4.54
CA THR A 25 -12.40 3.68 -5.17
C THR A 25 -11.70 4.63 -4.20
N GLU A 26 -12.24 4.75 -2.99
CA GLU A 26 -11.72 5.58 -1.93
C GLU A 26 -10.33 5.13 -1.47
N LEU A 27 -10.07 3.82 -1.44
CA LEU A 27 -8.74 3.30 -1.16
C LEU A 27 -7.71 3.76 -2.22
N ASN A 28 -8.06 3.69 -3.51
CA ASN A 28 -7.18 4.18 -4.58
C ASN A 28 -6.97 5.70 -4.51
N GLU A 29 -8.03 6.46 -4.21
CA GLU A 29 -7.94 7.91 -4.01
C GLU A 29 -7.05 8.27 -2.81
N LEU A 30 -7.19 7.55 -1.70
CA LEU A 30 -6.35 7.72 -0.52
C LEU A 30 -4.88 7.42 -0.83
N LEU A 31 -4.59 6.30 -1.50
CA LEU A 31 -3.23 5.94 -1.89
C LEU A 31 -2.62 7.00 -2.82
N ALA A 32 -3.38 7.51 -3.79
CA ALA A 32 -2.93 8.61 -4.63
C ALA A 32 -2.63 9.88 -3.82
N ALA A 33 -3.48 10.24 -2.86
CA ALA A 33 -3.27 11.39 -1.97
C ALA A 33 -2.04 11.24 -1.06
N LEU A 34 -1.69 10.01 -0.69
CA LEU A 34 -0.47 9.66 0.05
C LEU A 34 0.79 9.63 -0.82
N GLY A 35 0.67 9.82 -2.15
CA GLY A 35 1.82 9.85 -3.07
C GLY A 35 2.18 8.49 -3.67
N TYR A 36 1.26 7.51 -3.62
CA TYR A 36 1.41 6.29 -4.39
C TYR A 36 1.05 6.53 -5.86
N GLU A 37 1.89 6.02 -6.75
CA GLU A 37 1.66 6.05 -8.19
C GLU A 37 1.31 4.65 -8.69
N THR A 38 0.27 4.54 -9.52
CA THR A 38 -0.14 3.27 -10.12
C THR A 38 0.85 2.84 -11.20
N GLY A 39 1.53 1.71 -10.97
CA GLY A 39 2.44 1.11 -11.94
C GLY A 39 1.71 0.54 -13.16
N THR A 40 2.48 0.14 -14.17
CA THR A 40 1.94 -0.46 -15.41
C THR A 40 1.21 -1.79 -15.19
N ASP A 41 1.43 -2.44 -14.05
CA ASP A 41 0.76 -3.66 -13.60
C ASP A 41 -0.50 -3.40 -12.77
N GLY A 42 -0.89 -2.13 -12.63
CA GLY A 42 -2.05 -1.69 -11.85
C GLY A 42 -1.80 -1.59 -10.34
N LEU A 43 -0.56 -1.76 -9.86
CA LEU A 43 -0.26 -1.72 -8.43
C LEU A 43 0.32 -0.37 -7.99
N PRO A 44 -0.24 0.26 -6.94
CA PRO A 44 0.30 1.49 -6.35
C PRO A 44 1.68 1.27 -5.73
N ARG A 45 2.61 2.21 -5.96
CA ARG A 45 3.96 2.21 -5.36
C ARG A 45 4.37 3.61 -4.95
N HIS A 46 5.05 3.74 -3.81
CA HIS A 46 5.53 5.02 -3.31
C HIS A 46 7.03 5.21 -3.59
N ALA A 47 7.41 6.27 -4.32
CA ALA A 47 8.80 6.50 -4.72
C ALA A 47 9.78 6.67 -3.53
N ALA A 48 9.31 7.24 -2.42
CA ALA A 48 10.10 7.36 -1.19
C ALA A 48 10.09 6.10 -0.29
N GLY A 49 9.51 4.98 -0.74
CA GLY A 49 9.54 3.69 -0.04
C GLY A 49 8.59 3.54 1.15
N PHE A 50 7.46 4.29 1.17
CA PHE A 50 6.39 4.03 2.12
C PHE A 50 5.62 2.76 1.74
N MET A 51 5.31 1.94 2.74
CA MET A 51 4.49 0.74 2.59
C MET A 51 3.13 0.92 3.29
N PRO A 52 2.00 0.60 2.64
CA PRO A 52 0.70 0.66 3.28
C PRO A 52 0.55 -0.50 4.27
N VAL A 53 0.02 -0.22 5.44
CA VAL A 53 -0.27 -1.20 6.50
C VAL A 53 -1.73 -1.08 6.88
N PHE A 54 -2.50 -2.14 6.62
CA PHE A 54 -3.92 -2.18 6.92
C PHE A 54 -4.16 -2.75 8.32
N VAL A 55 -5.00 -2.09 9.12
CA VAL A 55 -5.25 -2.49 10.51
C VAL A 55 -6.43 -3.46 10.67
N GLY A 56 -7.26 -3.66 9.64
CA GLY A 56 -8.40 -4.57 9.69
C GLY A 56 -9.49 -4.20 8.68
N ASP A 57 -10.60 -4.93 8.72
CA ASP A 57 -11.87 -4.62 8.03
C ASP A 57 -11.72 -4.14 6.59
N LEU A 58 -11.03 -4.96 5.78
CA LEU A 58 -10.85 -4.71 4.35
C LEU A 58 -12.12 -4.98 3.53
N ALA A 59 -12.97 -5.87 4.02
CA ALA A 59 -14.18 -6.34 3.33
C ALA A 59 -15.45 -5.93 4.09
N ASP A 60 -16.60 -6.34 3.54
CA ASP A 60 -17.96 -6.04 3.98
C ASP A 60 -18.41 -4.59 3.75
N ARG A 61 -19.73 -4.40 3.63
CA ARG A 61 -20.45 -3.12 3.44
C ARG A 61 -20.28 -2.41 2.10
N GLY A 62 -19.06 -2.21 1.63
CA GLY A 62 -18.79 -1.50 0.37
C GLY A 62 -18.97 -2.37 -0.87
N ASP A 63 -18.95 -1.70 -2.02
CA ASP A 63 -19.34 -2.29 -3.30
C ASP A 63 -18.30 -3.26 -3.89
N ASP A 64 -17.03 -3.20 -3.47
CA ASP A 64 -15.96 -4.02 -4.06
C ASP A 64 -14.98 -4.61 -3.03
N SER A 65 -15.48 -5.50 -2.17
CA SER A 65 -14.66 -6.26 -1.22
C SER A 65 -13.57 -7.12 -1.89
N VAL A 66 -13.87 -7.72 -3.05
CA VAL A 66 -12.92 -8.61 -3.75
C VAL A 66 -11.77 -7.81 -4.34
N GLY A 67 -12.04 -6.64 -4.91
CA GLY A 67 -11.04 -5.72 -5.43
C GLY A 67 -10.12 -5.19 -4.34
N VAL A 68 -10.67 -4.78 -3.18
CA VAL A 68 -9.85 -4.37 -2.03
C VAL A 68 -8.91 -5.49 -1.56
N LEU A 69 -9.44 -6.70 -1.35
CA LEU A 69 -8.63 -7.84 -0.92
C LEU A 69 -7.56 -8.21 -1.95
N SER A 70 -7.91 -8.17 -3.24
CA SER A 70 -6.98 -8.46 -4.33
C SER A 70 -5.86 -7.43 -4.41
N LEU A 71 -6.16 -6.16 -4.18
CA LEU A 71 -5.16 -5.09 -4.12
C LEU A 71 -4.25 -5.27 -2.90
N ALA A 72 -4.83 -5.40 -1.71
CA ALA A 72 -4.09 -5.53 -0.46
C ALA A 72 -3.16 -6.76 -0.43
N ALA A 73 -3.57 -7.88 -1.03
CA ALA A 73 -2.75 -9.09 -1.12
C ALA A 73 -1.56 -8.98 -2.11
N ARG A 74 -1.54 -7.95 -2.96
CA ARG A 74 -0.54 -7.76 -4.02
C ARG A 74 0.38 -6.58 -3.78
N LEU A 75 0.10 -5.76 -2.77
CA LEU A 75 0.93 -4.66 -2.30
C LEU A 75 2.09 -5.18 -1.42
#